data_AF-A0A2B4RZM2-F1
#
_entry.id   AF-A0A2B4RZM2-F1
#
_cell.length_a   1.000
_cell.length_b   1.000
_cell.length_c   1.000
_cell.angle_alpha   90.00
_cell.angle_beta   90.00
_cell.angle_gamma   90.00
#
_symmetry.space_group_name_H-M   'P 1'
#
loop_
_entity.id
_entity.type
_entity.pdbx_description
1 polymer ?
#
loop_
_entity_poly.entity_id
_entity_poly.type
_entity_poly.pdbx_seq_one_letter_code
_entity_poly.pdbx_strand_id
1 'polypeptide(L)'
;MYSVRLLGMLAVGLFVAEGFRFGLQEKCAKITNPFCSRVLPYNLTRFPNILGHQSEFIANRALQLFSPLVKQANCSKHAEFFLCSFYLPICLPGMEEENVIRPCRSLCERIKADCSAVTKYWPSFVKCEELPQFKDGVCIQPESFITEPKPTNIVDFTPCKSRPPADYKIYASGQYDYAIKFKAILIEKRMNQETIIHGKAARVYKQGNVPIQRGRVEIWSNTNSTCRSLRVGRTFLISGHEDTLRKILLLSSDSLIEAWSGETMRKMRKWLRIESKLAMQESRNSVPNKEIREKL
;
A
#
# COMPACT_ATOMS: atom_id res chain seq x y z
N MET A 1 -34.81 -49.24 -51.41
CA MET A 1 -35.62 -48.30 -50.60
C MET A 1 -34.67 -47.53 -49.70
N TYR A 2 -34.57 -46.23 -49.97
CA TYR A 2 -33.92 -45.22 -49.12
C TYR A 2 -34.59 -45.15 -47.74
N SER A 3 -33.95 -44.41 -46.82
CA SER A 3 -34.57 -43.79 -45.64
C SER A 3 -34.82 -44.75 -44.46
N VAL A 4 -34.36 -44.56 -43.22
CA VAL A 4 -34.01 -43.36 -42.46
C VAL A 4 -33.12 -43.79 -41.30
N ARG A 5 -31.79 -43.63 -41.33
CA ARG A 5 -30.93 -43.67 -40.12
C ARG A 5 -29.68 -42.78 -40.25
N LEU A 6 -29.84 -41.60 -40.84
CA LEU A 6 -28.77 -40.59 -40.87
C LEU A 6 -29.30 -39.19 -40.56
N LEU A 7 -30.04 -39.06 -39.45
CA LEU A 7 -30.33 -37.78 -38.82
C LEU A 7 -30.48 -37.99 -37.32
N GLY A 8 -29.35 -38.03 -36.64
CA GLY A 8 -29.27 -38.16 -35.18
C GLY A 8 -27.84 -38.01 -34.63
N MET A 9 -26.90 -37.49 -35.42
CA MET A 9 -25.51 -37.24 -35.03
C MET A 9 -25.10 -35.81 -35.42
N LEU A 10 -25.97 -34.84 -35.17
CA LEU A 10 -25.71 -33.40 -35.33
C LEU A 10 -26.52 -32.60 -34.30
N ALA A 11 -26.44 -32.98 -33.02
CA ALA A 11 -26.94 -32.16 -31.90
C ALA A 11 -26.44 -32.67 -30.54
N VAL A 12 -25.16 -33.05 -30.40
CA VAL A 12 -24.54 -33.08 -29.06
C VAL A 12 -23.71 -31.82 -28.94
N GLY A 13 -24.44 -30.76 -28.59
CA GLY A 13 -24.01 -29.61 -27.82
C GLY A 13 -22.59 -29.12 -28.01
N LEU A 14 -22.44 -28.11 -28.84
CA LEU A 14 -21.64 -26.92 -28.54
C LEU A 14 -22.05 -26.36 -27.15
N PHE A 15 -21.65 -27.01 -26.06
CA PHE A 15 -21.77 -26.51 -24.67
C PHE A 15 -20.64 -27.08 -23.79
N VAL A 16 -19.40 -26.99 -24.27
CA VAL A 16 -18.23 -26.96 -23.36
C VAL A 16 -17.54 -25.61 -23.52
N ALA A 17 -18.35 -24.56 -23.40
CA ALA A 17 -17.90 -23.18 -23.23
C ALA A 17 -18.73 -22.50 -22.13
N GLU A 18 -19.06 -23.23 -21.07
CA GLU A 18 -19.45 -22.63 -19.80
C GLU A 18 -18.33 -22.90 -18.83
N GLY A 19 -17.58 -21.83 -18.55
CA GLY A 19 -16.33 -21.91 -17.84
C GLY A 19 -16.46 -22.60 -16.50
N PHE A 20 -15.55 -23.52 -16.25
CA PHE A 20 -14.91 -23.57 -14.94
C PHE A 20 -14.19 -22.23 -14.73
N ARG A 21 -14.97 -21.19 -14.41
CA ARG A 21 -14.48 -20.19 -13.48
C ARG A 21 -14.31 -20.95 -12.19
N PHE A 22 -13.10 -21.44 -11.94
CA PHE A 22 -12.62 -21.47 -10.56
C PHE A 22 -12.90 -20.07 -10.04
N GLY A 23 -13.99 -19.92 -9.27
CA GLY A 23 -14.23 -18.69 -8.56
C GLY A 23 -12.95 -18.44 -7.81
N LEU A 24 -12.31 -17.29 -8.09
CA LEU A 24 -11.25 -16.79 -7.23
C LEU A 24 -11.86 -16.77 -5.83
N GLN A 25 -11.55 -17.79 -5.03
CA GLN A 25 -11.98 -17.82 -3.64
C GLN A 25 -11.42 -16.55 -3.05
N GLU A 26 -12.30 -15.61 -2.67
CA GLU A 26 -11.84 -14.36 -2.11
C GLU A 26 -11.06 -14.68 -0.84
N LYS A 27 -9.74 -14.51 -0.90
CA LYS A 27 -8.83 -14.86 0.19
C LYS A 27 -9.02 -13.91 1.39
N CYS A 28 -9.62 -12.74 1.16
CA CYS A 28 -10.11 -11.83 2.18
C CYS A 28 -11.65 -11.87 2.28
N ALA A 29 -12.18 -11.81 3.50
CA ALA A 29 -13.60 -11.68 3.79
C ALA A 29 -13.90 -10.33 4.45
N LYS A 30 -15.07 -9.75 4.19
CA LYS A 30 -15.51 -8.52 4.86
C LYS A 30 -15.83 -8.80 6.33
N ILE A 31 -15.40 -7.91 7.22
CA ILE A 31 -15.75 -7.98 8.65
C ILE A 31 -17.24 -7.63 8.81
N THR A 32 -17.99 -8.56 9.38
CA THR A 32 -19.43 -8.39 9.63
C THR A 32 -19.75 -8.19 11.12
N ASN A 33 -18.83 -8.53 12.02
CA ASN A 33 -19.00 -8.34 13.46
C ASN A 33 -19.17 -6.84 13.80
N PRO A 34 -20.29 -6.43 14.41
CA PRO A 34 -20.60 -5.01 14.66
C PRO A 34 -19.77 -4.40 15.79
N PHE A 35 -19.21 -5.22 16.69
CA PHE A 35 -18.30 -4.73 17.73
C PHE A 35 -16.95 -4.40 17.11
N CYS A 36 -16.38 -5.33 16.36
CA CYS A 36 -15.05 -5.15 15.77
C CYS A 36 -15.03 -4.18 14.59
N SER A 37 -16.09 -4.11 13.77
CA SER A 37 -16.16 -3.17 12.65
C SER A 37 -16.14 -1.69 13.07
N ARG A 38 -16.49 -1.38 14.33
CA ARG A 38 -16.42 -0.02 14.89
C ARG A 38 -15.05 0.34 15.45
N VAL A 39 -14.30 -0.66 15.91
CA VAL A 39 -13.03 -0.47 16.61
C VAL A 39 -11.85 -0.64 15.67
N LEU A 40 -11.96 -1.53 14.68
CA LEU A 40 -10.91 -1.80 13.72
C LEU A 40 -10.89 -0.75 12.60
N PRO A 41 -9.71 -0.23 12.24
CA PRO A 41 -9.54 0.74 11.15
C PRO A 41 -9.51 0.09 9.75
N TYR A 42 -9.78 -1.21 9.65
CA TYR A 42 -9.85 -1.97 8.40
C TYR A 42 -11.14 -2.78 8.35
N ASN A 43 -11.56 -3.15 7.14
CA ASN A 43 -12.85 -3.80 6.88
C ASN A 43 -12.72 -5.21 6.26
N LEU A 44 -11.50 -5.66 5.97
CA LEU A 44 -11.21 -6.97 5.41
C LEU A 44 -10.38 -7.81 6.38
N THR A 45 -10.78 -9.06 6.56
CA THR A 45 -10.11 -10.06 7.39
C THR A 45 -9.86 -11.34 6.61
N ARG A 46 -9.13 -12.30 7.18
CA ARG A 46 -8.85 -13.60 6.57
C ARG A 46 -8.94 -14.72 7.58
N PHE A 47 -9.16 -15.92 7.07
CA PHE A 47 -9.11 -17.17 7.82
C PHE A 47 -8.13 -18.16 7.16
N PRO A 48 -7.50 -19.07 7.94
CA PRO A 48 -7.60 -19.18 9.38
C PRO A 48 -7.02 -17.96 10.12
N ASN A 49 -7.63 -17.58 11.24
CA ASN A 49 -7.11 -16.48 12.07
C ASN A 49 -5.92 -16.95 12.92
N ILE A 50 -5.39 -16.09 13.80
CA ILE A 50 -4.21 -16.40 14.65
C ILE A 50 -4.45 -17.63 15.54
N LEU A 51 -5.70 -17.89 15.92
CA LEU A 51 -6.13 -19.00 16.76
C LEU A 51 -6.55 -20.25 15.96
N GLY A 52 -6.43 -20.23 14.63
CA GLY A 52 -6.83 -21.33 13.77
C GLY A 52 -8.34 -21.44 13.53
N HIS A 53 -9.14 -20.46 13.94
CA HIS A 53 -10.57 -20.46 13.58
C HIS A 53 -10.72 -20.36 12.07
N GLN A 54 -11.61 -21.17 11.51
CA GLN A 54 -11.78 -21.29 10.06
C GLN A 54 -12.76 -20.27 9.48
N SER A 55 -13.50 -19.54 10.31
CA SER A 55 -14.49 -18.57 9.87
C SER A 55 -14.79 -17.51 10.92
N GLU A 56 -15.37 -16.38 10.46
CA GLU A 56 -15.82 -15.30 11.34
C GLU A 56 -16.92 -15.78 12.28
N PHE A 57 -17.77 -16.71 11.84
CA PHE A 57 -18.80 -17.32 12.69
C PHE A 57 -18.20 -17.99 13.94
N ILE A 58 -17.11 -18.75 13.79
CA ILE A 58 -16.44 -19.41 14.91
C ILE A 58 -15.74 -18.36 15.77
N ALA A 59 -15.01 -17.42 15.16
CA ALA A 59 -14.35 -16.33 15.90
C ALA A 59 -15.34 -15.47 16.71
N ASN A 60 -16.55 -15.26 16.18
CA ASN A 60 -17.61 -14.49 16.83
C ASN A 60 -18.10 -15.14 18.13
N ARG A 61 -18.06 -16.47 18.25
CA ARG A 61 -18.42 -17.15 19.51
C ARG A 61 -17.46 -16.76 20.63
N ALA A 62 -16.17 -16.70 20.34
CA ALA A 62 -15.17 -16.29 21.32
C ALA A 62 -15.24 -14.77 21.59
N LEU A 63 -15.44 -13.94 20.57
CA LEU A 63 -15.65 -12.50 20.74
C LEU A 63 -16.87 -12.17 21.61
N GLN A 64 -17.96 -12.93 21.51
CA GLN A 64 -19.14 -12.79 22.38
C GLN A 64 -18.81 -13.02 23.86
N LEU A 65 -17.86 -13.91 24.17
CA LEU A 65 -17.44 -14.21 25.54
C LEU A 65 -16.50 -13.12 26.10
N PHE A 66 -15.53 -12.66 25.31
CA PHE A 66 -14.48 -11.76 25.80
C PHE A 66 -14.80 -10.27 25.65
N SER A 67 -15.67 -9.87 24.71
CA SER A 67 -15.99 -8.46 24.52
C SER A 67 -16.65 -7.79 25.74
N PRO A 68 -17.56 -8.44 26.51
CA PRO A 68 -18.10 -7.83 27.73
C PRO A 68 -17.03 -7.64 28.80
N LEU A 69 -16.10 -8.60 28.95
CA LEU A 69 -15.01 -8.52 29.92
C LEU A 69 -14.11 -7.31 29.63
N VAL A 70 -13.71 -7.14 28.37
CA VAL A 70 -12.87 -6.01 27.94
C VAL A 70 -13.60 -4.67 28.13
N LYS A 71 -14.89 -4.60 27.77
CA LYS A 71 -15.70 -3.38 27.91
C LYS A 71 -15.94 -2.99 29.36
N GLN A 72 -16.28 -3.96 30.22
CA GLN A 72 -16.58 -3.71 31.62
C GLN A 72 -15.32 -3.36 32.41
N ALA A 73 -14.20 -4.01 32.09
CA ALA A 73 -12.93 -3.67 32.73
C ALA A 73 -12.48 -2.24 32.39
N ASN A 74 -12.72 -1.79 31.16
CA ASN A 74 -12.39 -0.45 30.65
C ASN A 74 -11.00 0.06 31.09
N CYS A 75 -10.05 -0.87 31.18
CA CYS A 75 -8.74 -0.65 31.79
C CYS A 75 -7.72 -0.09 30.80
N SER A 76 -7.87 -0.40 29.51
CA SER A 76 -7.01 0.13 28.45
C SER A 76 -7.83 0.57 27.24
N LYS A 77 -7.54 1.77 26.73
CA LYS A 77 -8.13 2.30 25.49
C LYS A 77 -7.83 1.45 24.25
N HIS A 78 -6.88 0.51 24.35
CA HIS A 78 -6.47 -0.34 23.24
C HIS A 78 -6.95 -1.79 23.35
N ALA A 79 -7.63 -2.16 24.44
CA ALA A 79 -8.01 -3.55 24.71
C ALA A 79 -9.02 -4.11 23.69
N GLU A 80 -10.00 -3.29 23.27
CA GLU A 80 -10.97 -3.69 22.25
C GLU A 80 -10.30 -3.92 20.89
N PHE A 81 -9.38 -3.03 20.50
CA PHE A 81 -8.61 -3.16 19.27
C PHE A 81 -7.76 -4.43 19.28
N PHE A 82 -7.06 -4.70 20.38
CA PHE A 82 -6.23 -5.90 20.52
C PHE A 82 -7.08 -7.17 20.41
N LEU A 83 -8.21 -7.23 21.13
CA LEU A 83 -9.13 -8.35 21.04
C LEU A 83 -9.59 -8.57 19.59
N CYS A 84 -10.11 -7.54 18.94
CA CYS A 84 -10.63 -7.65 17.59
C CYS A 84 -9.55 -8.00 16.56
N SER A 85 -8.35 -7.41 16.65
CA SER A 85 -7.25 -7.70 15.73
C SER A 85 -6.65 -9.08 15.90
N PHE A 86 -6.84 -9.71 17.07
CA PHE A 86 -6.44 -11.10 17.30
C PHE A 86 -7.39 -12.10 16.61
N TYR A 87 -8.70 -11.85 16.71
CA TYR A 87 -9.73 -12.73 16.16
C TYR A 87 -10.04 -12.49 14.68
N LEU A 88 -9.94 -11.24 14.24
CA LEU A 88 -10.25 -10.79 12.88
C LEU A 88 -9.03 -10.04 12.32
N PRO A 89 -7.89 -10.72 12.07
CA PRO A 89 -6.67 -10.07 11.62
C PRO A 89 -6.88 -9.41 10.26
N ILE A 90 -6.14 -8.33 9.99
CA ILE A 90 -6.22 -7.62 8.72
C ILE A 90 -5.88 -8.54 7.55
N CYS A 91 -6.67 -8.44 6.47
CA CYS A 91 -6.35 -9.03 5.18
C CYS A 91 -6.02 -7.95 4.17
N LEU A 92 -4.86 -8.08 3.53
CA LEU A 92 -4.41 -7.19 2.47
C LEU A 92 -4.59 -7.91 1.13
N PRO A 93 -5.50 -7.45 0.26
CA PRO A 93 -5.69 -8.07 -1.05
C PRO A 93 -4.39 -8.12 -1.85
N GLY A 94 -4.02 -9.32 -2.32
CA GLY A 94 -2.78 -9.61 -3.03
C GLY A 94 -1.57 -9.96 -2.14
N MET A 95 -1.72 -10.05 -0.82
CA MET A 95 -0.69 -10.51 0.14
C MET A 95 -1.22 -11.64 1.04
N GLU A 96 -2.22 -12.38 0.60
CA GLU A 96 -2.94 -13.33 1.46
C GLU A 96 -2.18 -14.63 1.72
N GLU A 97 -1.14 -14.91 0.92
CA GLU A 97 -0.22 -16.04 1.11
C GLU A 97 0.87 -15.75 2.15
N GLU A 98 1.03 -14.49 2.56
CA GLU A 98 1.94 -14.12 3.65
C GLU A 98 1.38 -14.59 5.01
N ASN A 99 2.23 -14.65 6.04
CA ASN A 99 1.81 -15.02 7.38
C ASN A 99 0.72 -14.06 7.91
N VAL A 100 -0.19 -14.58 8.75
CA VAL A 100 -1.21 -13.76 9.42
C VAL A 100 -0.53 -12.66 10.24
N ILE A 101 -0.82 -11.40 9.90
CA ILE A 101 -0.27 -10.26 10.64
C ILE A 101 -0.86 -10.24 12.04
N ARG A 102 0.01 -10.33 13.05
CA ARG A 102 -0.37 -10.41 14.47
C ARG A 102 -0.32 -9.03 15.15
N PRO A 103 -1.04 -8.84 16.27
CA PRO A 103 -0.83 -7.66 17.11
C PRO A 103 0.61 -7.60 17.64
N CYS A 104 1.14 -6.40 17.82
CA CYS A 104 2.50 -6.21 18.33
C CYS A 104 2.63 -6.66 19.80
N ARG A 105 3.79 -7.21 20.17
CA ARG A 105 4.12 -7.59 21.57
C ARG A 105 3.96 -6.41 22.54
N SER A 106 4.49 -5.25 22.17
CA SER A 106 4.42 -4.00 22.94
C SER A 106 2.98 -3.60 23.29
N LEU A 107 2.04 -3.85 22.38
CA LEU A 107 0.62 -3.58 22.60
C LEU A 107 0.03 -4.54 23.64
N CYS A 108 0.34 -5.84 23.52
CA CYS A 108 -0.11 -6.86 24.46
C CYS A 108 0.40 -6.58 25.88
N GLU A 109 1.69 -6.28 26.02
CA GLU A 109 2.34 -5.98 27.31
C GLU A 109 1.74 -4.74 27.96
N ARG A 110 1.50 -3.68 27.18
CA ARG A 110 0.82 -2.47 27.67
C ARG A 110 -0.55 -2.79 28.22
N ILE A 111 -1.35 -3.58 27.50
CA ILE A 111 -2.70 -3.92 27.96
C ILE A 111 -2.64 -4.84 29.18
N LYS A 112 -1.68 -5.78 29.27
CA LYS A 112 -1.47 -6.57 30.51
C LYS A 112 -1.19 -5.68 31.72
N ALA A 113 -0.37 -4.65 31.54
CA ALA A 113 -0.06 -3.70 32.60
C ALA A 113 -1.29 -2.87 33.00
N ASP A 114 -1.94 -2.24 32.01
CA ASP A 114 -3.16 -1.43 32.20
C ASP A 114 -4.29 -2.23 32.87
N CYS A 115 -4.42 -3.51 32.51
CA CYS A 115 -5.49 -4.42 32.95
C CYS A 115 -5.04 -5.42 34.01
N SER A 116 -4.01 -5.09 34.80
CA SER A 116 -3.42 -5.94 35.85
C SER A 116 -4.46 -6.50 36.84
N ALA A 117 -5.49 -5.70 37.19
CA ALA A 117 -6.56 -6.11 38.11
C ALA A 117 -7.48 -7.23 37.57
N VAL A 118 -7.57 -7.38 36.25
CA VAL A 118 -8.46 -8.36 35.58
C VAL A 118 -7.70 -9.43 34.79
N THR A 119 -6.36 -9.42 34.82
CA THR A 119 -5.53 -10.33 34.02
C THR A 119 -5.71 -11.79 34.42
N LYS A 120 -6.19 -12.08 35.64
CA LYS A 120 -6.57 -13.45 36.03
C LYS A 120 -7.69 -14.06 35.17
N TYR A 121 -8.49 -13.22 34.50
CA TYR A 121 -9.56 -13.64 33.60
C TYR A 121 -9.13 -13.58 32.13
N TRP A 122 -7.86 -13.24 31.84
CA TRP A 122 -7.37 -13.26 30.48
C TRP A 122 -7.22 -14.68 29.94
N PRO A 123 -7.53 -14.90 28.66
CA PRO A 123 -7.36 -16.20 28.06
C PRO A 123 -5.88 -16.62 28.04
N SER A 124 -5.62 -17.89 28.35
CA SER A 124 -4.27 -18.47 28.38
C SER A 124 -3.56 -18.49 27.03
N PHE A 125 -4.28 -18.37 25.92
CA PHE A 125 -3.71 -18.25 24.57
C PHE A 125 -3.14 -16.86 24.28
N VAL A 126 -3.37 -15.85 25.15
CA VAL A 126 -2.80 -14.52 25.00
C VAL A 126 -1.43 -14.46 25.70
N LYS A 127 -0.41 -14.96 25.01
CA LYS A 127 0.99 -14.90 25.43
C LYS A 127 1.70 -13.81 24.65
N CYS A 128 2.04 -12.71 25.32
CA CYS A 128 2.65 -11.55 24.67
C CYS A 128 4.03 -11.90 24.09
N GLU A 129 4.71 -12.83 24.72
CA GLU A 129 6.05 -13.32 24.36
C GLU A 129 6.04 -14.04 23.00
N GLU A 130 4.91 -14.64 22.60
CA GLU A 130 4.70 -15.32 21.31
C GLU A 130 4.26 -14.34 20.19
N LEU A 131 4.06 -13.06 20.53
CA LEU A 131 3.77 -12.02 19.54
C LEU A 131 5.08 -11.39 19.01
N PRO A 132 5.09 -10.96 17.73
CA PRO A 132 6.24 -10.30 17.13
C PRO A 132 6.52 -8.95 17.79
N GLN A 133 7.80 -8.63 17.98
CA GLN A 133 8.21 -7.24 18.14
C GLN A 133 8.28 -6.57 16.77
N PHE A 134 8.09 -5.25 16.75
CA PHE A 134 8.21 -4.47 15.52
C PHE A 134 9.60 -4.59 14.87
N LYS A 135 10.64 -4.84 15.67
CA LYS A 135 12.02 -5.05 15.19
C LYS A 135 12.22 -6.39 14.47
N ASP A 136 11.39 -7.38 14.78
CA ASP A 136 11.58 -8.78 14.36
C ASP A 136 10.59 -9.21 13.27
N GLY A 137 9.58 -8.39 12.96
CA GLY A 137 8.59 -8.68 11.92
C GLY A 137 7.44 -7.66 11.86
N VAL A 138 6.56 -7.85 10.87
CA VAL A 138 5.37 -7.01 10.66
C VAL A 138 4.29 -7.34 11.69
N CYS A 139 3.83 -6.32 12.43
CA CYS A 139 2.77 -6.43 13.42
C CYS A 139 1.90 -5.17 13.44
N ILE A 140 0.70 -5.27 14.02
CA ILE A 140 -0.25 -4.15 14.09
C ILE A 140 -0.51 -3.66 15.51
N GLN A 141 -0.65 -2.36 15.64
CA GLN A 141 -1.15 -1.64 16.81
C GLN A 141 -1.98 -0.44 16.33
N PRO A 142 -2.75 0.24 17.20
CA PRO A 142 -3.61 1.35 16.78
C PRO A 142 -2.87 2.44 15.99
N GLU A 143 -1.64 2.76 16.39
CA GLU A 143 -0.77 3.73 15.72
C GLU A 143 -0.23 3.25 14.37
N SER A 144 -0.37 1.96 14.03
CA SER A 144 -0.06 1.42 12.70
C SER A 144 -1.07 1.91 11.65
N PHE A 145 -2.21 2.44 12.07
CA PHE A 145 -3.25 2.94 11.20
C PHE A 145 -3.36 4.46 11.34
N ILE A 146 -3.38 5.16 10.21
CA ILE A 146 -3.60 6.59 10.22
C ILE A 146 -5.07 6.82 10.59
N THR A 147 -5.35 7.15 11.85
CA THR A 147 -6.62 7.77 12.22
C THR A 147 -6.67 9.12 11.49
N GLU A 148 -7.68 9.34 10.64
CA GLU A 148 -7.93 10.70 10.17
C GLU A 148 -8.09 11.58 11.41
N PRO A 149 -7.30 12.65 11.58
CA PRO A 149 -7.39 13.47 12.76
C PRO A 149 -8.80 14.08 12.81
N LYS A 150 -9.52 13.82 13.91
CA LYS A 150 -10.70 14.59 14.28
C LYS A 150 -10.27 16.07 14.32
N PRO A 151 -10.97 16.99 13.64
CA PRO A 151 -10.50 18.36 13.50
C PRO A 151 -10.67 19.07 14.84
N THR A 152 -9.65 19.03 15.68
CA THR A 152 -9.55 19.91 16.84
C THR A 152 -8.13 20.41 16.98
N ASN A 153 -8.07 21.73 16.88
CA ASN A 153 -6.95 22.65 17.07
C ASN A 153 -5.82 22.59 16.04
N ILE A 154 -5.82 23.65 15.25
CA ILE A 154 -4.79 24.15 14.35
C ILE A 154 -3.46 24.11 15.10
N VAL A 155 -2.61 23.14 14.77
CA VAL A 155 -1.19 23.16 15.11
C VAL A 155 -0.44 23.17 13.78
N ASP A 156 0.13 24.33 13.50
CA ASP A 156 1.07 24.67 12.44
C ASP A 156 1.04 23.82 11.17
N PHE A 157 0.33 24.36 10.18
CA PHE A 157 0.49 24.00 8.79
C PHE A 157 1.84 24.52 8.29
N THR A 158 2.84 23.64 8.25
CA THR A 158 3.77 23.64 7.11
C THR A 158 3.39 22.50 6.18
N PRO A 159 2.51 22.74 5.20
CA PRO A 159 2.46 21.92 4.00
C PRO A 159 3.84 22.01 3.34
N CYS A 160 4.24 21.04 2.51
CA CYS A 160 5.13 21.38 1.40
C CYS A 160 4.45 22.57 0.72
N LYS A 161 4.98 23.80 0.90
CA LYS A 161 4.35 25.08 0.52
C LYS A 161 3.46 24.83 -0.65
N SER A 162 2.15 25.05 -0.55
CA SER A 162 1.14 24.84 -1.60
C SER A 162 1.77 25.06 -2.97
N ARG A 163 2.37 24.01 -3.54
CA ARG A 163 3.13 24.18 -4.77
C ARG A 163 2.02 24.41 -5.78
N PRO A 164 2.07 25.49 -6.56
CA PRO A 164 1.10 25.66 -7.62
C PRO A 164 1.09 24.35 -8.43
N PRO A 165 -0.09 23.89 -8.88
CA PRO A 165 -0.20 22.64 -9.63
C PRO A 165 0.93 22.56 -10.65
N ALA A 166 1.75 21.52 -10.57
CA ALA A 166 2.97 21.46 -11.34
C ALA A 166 2.63 21.65 -12.83
N ASP A 167 3.29 22.62 -13.47
CA ASP A 167 3.24 22.82 -14.89
C ASP A 167 4.50 22.21 -15.53
N TYR A 168 4.58 22.27 -16.86
CA TYR A 168 5.73 21.68 -17.55
C TYR A 168 7.04 22.38 -17.20
N LYS A 169 7.02 23.70 -16.95
CA LYS A 169 8.22 24.47 -16.65
C LYS A 169 8.84 24.01 -15.32
N ILE A 170 8.00 23.84 -14.30
CA ILE A 170 8.41 23.34 -12.98
C ILE A 170 8.93 21.90 -13.08
N TYR A 171 8.25 21.05 -13.85
CA TYR A 171 8.70 19.67 -14.06
C TYR A 171 10.07 19.64 -14.76
N ALA A 172 10.25 20.41 -15.84
CA ALA A 172 11.49 20.44 -16.61
C ALA A 172 12.66 21.05 -15.81
N SER A 173 12.42 22.09 -15.01
CA SER A 173 13.46 22.74 -14.19
C SER A 173 13.97 21.85 -13.06
N GLY A 174 13.17 20.88 -12.61
CA GLY A 174 13.51 20.00 -11.48
C GLY A 174 14.60 18.97 -11.77
N GLN A 175 14.99 18.78 -13.03
CA GLN A 175 16.09 17.89 -13.45
C GLN A 175 16.07 16.49 -12.81
N TYR A 176 14.88 15.94 -12.56
CA TYR A 176 14.72 14.67 -11.85
C TYR A 176 15.36 13.50 -12.60
N ASP A 177 16.08 12.63 -11.90
CA ASP A 177 16.69 11.43 -12.48
C ASP A 177 15.64 10.39 -12.88
N TYR A 178 14.56 10.27 -12.09
CA TYR A 178 13.48 9.34 -12.35
C TYR A 178 12.10 9.99 -12.25
N ALA A 179 11.13 9.38 -12.92
CA ALA A 179 9.72 9.75 -12.82
C ALA A 179 8.84 8.50 -12.94
N ILE A 180 7.98 8.25 -11.95
CA ILE A 180 7.21 7.01 -11.84
C ILE A 180 5.77 7.25 -11.36
N LYS A 181 4.85 6.39 -11.82
CA LYS A 181 3.54 6.22 -11.18
C LYS A 181 3.70 5.22 -10.04
N PHE A 182 3.59 5.70 -8.81
CA PHE A 182 3.93 4.94 -7.61
C PHE A 182 2.74 4.84 -6.66
N LYS A 183 2.40 3.63 -6.21
CA LYS A 183 1.42 3.41 -5.14
C LYS A 183 2.16 3.19 -3.84
N ALA A 184 2.00 4.09 -2.87
CA ALA A 184 2.59 3.94 -1.54
C ALA A 184 1.88 2.81 -0.79
N ILE A 185 2.64 1.89 -0.22
CA ILE A 185 2.14 0.71 0.51
C ILE A 185 2.51 0.81 1.99
N LEU A 186 3.72 1.22 2.31
CA LEU A 186 4.18 1.38 3.69
C LEU A 186 5.16 2.55 3.74
N ILE A 187 5.09 3.34 4.80
CA ILE A 187 6.04 4.41 5.09
C ILE A 187 6.69 4.05 6.42
N GLU A 188 7.94 3.61 6.36
CA GLU A 188 8.75 3.19 7.50
C GLU A 188 9.62 4.38 7.94
N LYS A 189 9.49 4.80 9.19
CA LYS A 189 10.36 5.84 9.78
C LYS A 189 11.42 5.16 10.65
N ARG A 190 12.70 5.36 10.34
CA ARG A 190 13.84 4.83 11.08
C ARG A 190 14.28 5.80 12.18
N MET A 191 14.97 5.26 13.18
CA MET A 191 15.46 6.02 14.35
C MET A 191 16.41 7.17 13.95
N ASN A 192 17.05 7.10 12.78
CA ASN A 192 17.98 8.10 12.25
C ASN A 192 17.30 9.20 11.42
N GLN A 193 15.98 9.39 11.55
CA GLN A 193 15.17 10.32 10.73
C GLN A 193 15.08 9.98 9.23
N GLU A 194 15.70 8.88 8.79
CA GLU A 194 15.48 8.31 7.46
C GLU A 194 14.09 7.70 7.36
N THR A 195 13.38 8.02 6.29
CA THR A 195 12.07 7.45 5.97
C THR A 195 12.18 6.63 4.70
N ILE A 196 11.73 5.38 4.74
CA ILE A 196 11.67 4.50 3.56
C ILE A 196 10.21 4.34 3.17
N ILE A 197 9.92 4.65 1.92
CA ILE A 197 8.60 4.53 1.33
C ILE A 197 8.61 3.30 0.44
N HIS A 198 7.97 2.26 0.95
CA HIS A 198 7.75 1.01 0.24
C HIS A 198 6.50 1.12 -0.61
N GLY A 199 6.57 0.67 -1.86
CA GLY A 199 5.41 0.72 -2.74
C GLY A 199 5.55 -0.04 -4.03
N LYS A 200 4.61 0.23 -4.93
CA LYS A 200 4.57 -0.38 -6.27
C LYS A 200 4.71 0.67 -7.36
N ALA A 201 5.76 0.55 -8.17
CA ALA A 201 5.87 1.28 -9.44
C ALA A 201 4.94 0.62 -10.47
N ALA A 202 3.80 1.25 -10.72
CA ALA A 202 2.84 0.80 -11.74
C ALA A 202 3.34 1.14 -13.16
N ARG A 203 4.12 2.21 -13.30
CA ARG A 203 4.72 2.63 -14.56
C ARG A 203 5.95 3.48 -14.31
N VAL A 204 6.96 3.30 -15.14
CA VAL A 204 8.15 4.16 -15.21
C VAL A 204 8.01 5.06 -16.42
N TYR A 205 8.19 6.36 -16.22
CA TYR A 205 8.09 7.39 -17.24
C TYR A 205 9.46 7.96 -17.61
N LYS A 206 10.34 8.13 -16.61
CA LYS A 206 11.75 8.48 -16.78
C LYS A 206 12.58 7.53 -15.93
N GLN A 207 13.65 7.03 -16.52
CA GLN A 207 14.56 6.03 -15.97
C GLN A 207 15.95 6.65 -15.87
N GLY A 208 16.52 6.68 -14.66
CA GLY A 208 17.90 7.07 -14.41
C GLY A 208 18.85 5.87 -14.46
N ASN A 209 20.03 6.01 -13.85
CA ASN A 209 21.04 4.96 -13.76
C ASN A 209 20.71 3.89 -12.71
N VAL A 210 19.85 4.19 -11.74
CA VAL A 210 19.32 3.20 -10.80
C VAL A 210 18.12 2.49 -11.45
N PRO A 211 18.22 1.18 -11.76
CA PRO A 211 17.19 0.48 -12.52
C PRO A 211 15.86 0.40 -11.75
N ILE A 212 14.77 0.88 -12.37
CA ILE A 212 13.43 0.81 -11.78
C ILE A 212 12.59 -0.18 -12.59
N GLN A 213 12.22 -1.29 -11.97
CA GLN A 213 11.31 -2.26 -12.56
C GLN A 213 9.87 -1.96 -12.15
N ARG A 214 8.91 -2.38 -12.98
CA ARG A 214 7.50 -2.40 -12.57
C ARG A 214 7.34 -3.43 -11.45
N GLY A 215 6.69 -3.04 -10.35
CA GLY A 215 6.59 -3.91 -9.19
C GLY A 215 7.06 -3.19 -7.93
N ARG A 216 7.62 -3.95 -6.98
CA ARG A 216 8.07 -3.45 -5.68
C ARG A 216 9.24 -2.48 -5.88
N VAL A 217 9.13 -1.29 -5.30
CA VAL A 217 10.15 -0.24 -5.33
C VAL A 217 10.19 0.44 -3.97
N GLU A 218 11.40 0.74 -3.51
CA GLU A 218 11.66 1.48 -2.27
C GLU A 218 12.22 2.86 -2.62
N ILE A 219 11.74 3.87 -1.91
CA ILE A 219 12.19 5.26 -2.08
C ILE A 219 12.59 5.82 -0.72
N TRP A 220 13.82 6.30 -0.63
CA TRP A 220 14.43 6.80 0.59
C TRP A 220 14.23 8.30 0.71
N SER A 221 13.95 8.78 1.91
CA SER A 221 13.79 10.20 2.23
C SER A 221 14.61 10.50 3.47
N ASN A 222 15.60 11.39 3.32
CA ASN A 222 16.43 11.87 4.42
C ASN A 222 15.82 13.09 5.13
N THR A 223 14.65 13.55 4.70
CA THR A 223 13.94 14.66 5.33
C THR A 223 12.88 14.14 6.29
N ASN A 224 12.84 14.69 7.52
CA ASN A 224 11.75 14.47 8.48
C ASN A 224 10.39 15.05 7.98
N SER A 225 10.42 15.71 6.81
CA SER A 225 9.32 16.39 6.17
C SER A 225 8.76 15.63 4.96
N THR A 226 8.91 14.30 4.90
CA THR A 226 8.29 13.47 3.85
C THR A 226 6.88 13.97 3.63
N CYS A 227 6.65 14.53 2.44
CA CYS A 227 5.58 15.49 2.22
C CYS A 227 4.28 14.93 2.80
N ARG A 228 3.58 15.65 3.69
CA ARG A 228 2.34 15.17 4.33
C ARG A 228 1.25 14.75 3.31
N SER A 229 1.47 15.01 2.01
CA SER A 229 0.68 14.53 0.88
C SER A 229 0.85 13.04 0.56
N LEU A 230 2.02 12.43 0.85
CA LEU A 230 2.27 11.00 0.68
C LEU A 230 1.52 10.22 1.75
N ARG A 231 0.47 9.51 1.30
CA ARG A 231 -0.36 8.66 2.15
C ARG A 231 -0.32 7.24 1.63
N VAL A 232 -0.16 6.29 2.54
CA VAL A 232 -0.28 4.86 2.25
C VAL A 232 -1.63 4.58 1.56
N GLY A 233 -1.63 3.65 0.61
CA GLY A 233 -2.79 3.27 -0.20
C GLY A 233 -3.07 4.18 -1.38
N ARG A 234 -2.54 5.41 -1.39
CA ARG A 234 -2.70 6.35 -2.51
C ARG A 234 -1.63 6.15 -3.58
N THR A 235 -2.00 6.53 -4.80
CA THR A 235 -1.09 6.54 -5.95
C THR A 235 -0.68 7.96 -6.26
N PHE A 236 0.57 8.13 -6.65
CA PHE A 236 1.21 9.42 -6.91
C PHE A 236 2.00 9.37 -8.21
N LEU A 237 2.13 10.53 -8.85
CA LEU A 237 3.26 10.81 -9.73
C LEU A 237 4.41 11.26 -8.82
N ILE A 238 5.52 10.55 -8.88
CA ILE A 238 6.73 10.88 -8.13
C ILE A 238 7.86 11.10 -9.13
N SER A 239 8.50 12.26 -9.07
CA SER A 239 9.77 12.52 -9.74
C SER A 239 10.79 12.99 -8.70
N GLY A 240 11.97 12.36 -8.71
CA GLY A 240 13.00 12.58 -7.69
C GLY A 240 14.39 12.27 -8.22
N HIS A 241 15.33 12.15 -7.30
CA HIS A 241 16.76 12.02 -7.58
C HIS A 241 17.27 10.63 -7.20
N GLU A 242 18.40 10.20 -7.72
CA GLU A 242 18.98 8.91 -7.39
C GLU A 242 20.33 9.04 -6.69
N ASP A 243 20.63 8.13 -5.78
CA ASP A 243 22.00 7.93 -5.30
C ASP A 243 22.58 6.73 -6.06
N THR A 244 23.39 7.03 -7.06
CA THR A 244 24.00 6.04 -7.94
C THR A 244 25.06 5.17 -7.25
N LEU A 245 25.64 5.64 -6.14
CA LEU A 245 26.61 4.90 -5.33
C LEU A 245 25.89 3.87 -4.47
N ARG A 246 24.81 4.28 -3.80
CA ARG A 246 23.99 3.40 -2.95
C ARG A 246 22.96 2.59 -3.72
N LYS A 247 22.74 2.90 -5.00
CA LYS A 247 21.72 2.30 -5.86
C LYS A 247 20.31 2.45 -5.32
N ILE A 248 20.00 3.62 -4.75
CA ILE A 248 18.69 3.92 -4.16
C ILE A 248 18.03 5.11 -4.84
N LEU A 249 16.70 5.13 -4.80
CA LEU A 249 15.89 6.28 -5.19
C LEU A 249 15.71 7.21 -3.99
N LEU A 250 15.84 8.51 -4.20
CA LEU A 250 15.78 9.54 -3.16
C LEU A 250 14.65 10.54 -3.40
N LEU A 251 13.95 10.87 -2.31
CA LEU A 251 13.10 12.04 -2.18
C LEU A 251 13.78 13.09 -1.34
N SER A 252 13.98 14.22 -1.99
CA SER A 252 14.53 15.48 -1.47
C SER A 252 13.42 16.53 -1.35
N SER A 253 13.77 17.70 -0.80
CA SER A 253 12.83 18.82 -0.66
C SER A 253 12.34 19.40 -1.99
N ASP A 254 13.09 19.26 -3.07
CA ASP A 254 12.75 19.71 -4.43
C ASP A 254 12.01 18.66 -5.27
N SER A 255 11.98 17.39 -4.83
CA SER A 255 11.26 16.31 -5.51
C SER A 255 9.79 16.67 -5.79
N LEU A 256 9.27 16.25 -6.94
CA LEU A 256 7.89 16.47 -7.35
C LEU A 256 7.00 15.31 -6.91
N ILE A 257 5.96 15.63 -6.17
CA ILE A 257 4.97 14.66 -5.69
C ILE A 257 3.57 15.21 -5.96
N GLU A 258 2.81 14.54 -6.82
CA GLU A 258 1.42 14.90 -7.13
C GLU A 258 0.50 13.69 -6.99
N ALA A 259 -0.65 13.85 -6.34
CA ALA A 259 -1.64 12.78 -6.21
C ALA A 259 -2.13 12.34 -7.59
N TRP A 260 -2.19 11.03 -7.82
CA TRP A 260 -2.58 10.50 -9.12
C TRP A 260 -4.07 10.74 -9.38
N SER A 261 -4.36 11.51 -10.42
CA SER A 261 -5.71 11.81 -10.89
C SER A 261 -5.81 11.72 -12.42
N GLY A 262 -7.03 11.83 -12.96
CA GLY A 262 -7.23 11.95 -14.41
C GLY A 262 -6.54 13.19 -14.99
N GLU A 263 -6.45 14.27 -14.23
CA GLU A 263 -5.74 15.50 -14.63
C GLU A 263 -4.22 15.27 -14.68
N THR A 264 -3.65 14.72 -13.62
CA THR A 264 -2.21 14.41 -13.52
C THR A 264 -1.78 13.45 -14.64
N MET A 265 -2.62 12.47 -15.00
CA MET A 265 -2.37 11.59 -16.13
C MET A 265 -2.31 12.34 -17.48
N ARG A 266 -3.20 13.32 -17.68
CA ARG A 266 -3.21 14.15 -18.91
C ARG A 266 -1.98 15.05 -18.96
N LYS A 267 -1.60 15.67 -17.83
CA LYS A 267 -0.36 16.47 -17.70
C LYS A 267 0.87 15.65 -18.07
N MET A 268 1.05 14.49 -17.45
CA MET A 268 2.22 13.65 -17.71
C MET A 268 2.30 13.18 -19.17
N ARG A 269 1.17 12.80 -19.78
CA ARG A 269 1.13 12.47 -21.22
C ARG A 269 1.53 13.65 -22.10
N LYS A 270 1.15 14.87 -21.74
CA LYS A 270 1.54 16.09 -22.45
C LYS A 270 3.04 16.34 -22.31
N TRP A 271 3.58 16.24 -21.10
CA TRP A 271 5.00 16.47 -20.81
C TRP A 271 5.91 15.50 -21.57
N LEU A 272 5.59 14.21 -21.56
CA LEU A 272 6.33 13.19 -22.33
C LEU A 272 6.37 13.48 -23.83
N ARG A 273 5.29 14.02 -24.40
CA ARG A 273 5.27 14.44 -25.81
C ARG A 273 6.17 15.64 -26.08
N ILE A 274 6.29 16.56 -25.11
CA ILE A 274 7.18 17.73 -25.24
C ILE A 274 8.63 17.26 -25.15
N GLU A 275 8.99 16.46 -24.14
CA GLU A 275 10.34 15.90 -23.98
C GLU A 275 10.77 15.10 -25.22
N SER A 276 9.89 14.27 -25.77
CA SER A 276 10.18 13.52 -27.01
C SER A 276 10.46 14.43 -28.21
N LYS A 277 9.71 15.53 -28.37
CA LYS A 277 9.96 16.50 -29.45
C LYS A 277 11.28 17.25 -29.27
N LEU A 278 11.61 17.64 -28.04
CA LEU A 278 12.87 18.32 -27.72
C LEU A 278 14.06 17.41 -27.99
N ALA A 279 14.01 16.15 -27.54
CA ALA A 279 15.05 15.17 -27.82
C ALA A 279 15.26 14.95 -29.33
N MET A 280 14.16 14.91 -30.12
CA MET A 280 14.25 14.83 -31.58
C MET A 280 14.91 16.08 -32.20
N GLN A 281 14.70 17.27 -31.65
CA GLN A 281 15.33 18.51 -32.13
C GLN A 281 16.81 18.58 -31.78
N GLU A 282 17.21 18.19 -30.56
CA GLU A 282 18.61 18.09 -30.15
C GLU A 282 19.38 17.08 -31.01
N SER A 283 18.76 15.93 -31.33
CA SER A 283 19.37 14.95 -32.23
C SER A 283 19.56 15.48 -33.66
N ARG A 284 18.72 16.41 -34.13
CA ARG A 284 18.87 17.04 -35.45
C ARG A 284 19.96 18.11 -35.46
N ASN A 285 20.06 18.87 -34.37
CA ASN A 285 21.04 19.96 -34.23
C ASN A 285 22.45 19.46 -33.90
N SER A 286 22.60 18.22 -33.43
CA SER A 286 23.89 17.57 -33.15
C SER A 286 24.47 16.82 -34.35
N VAL A 287 23.75 16.74 -35.48
CA VAL A 287 24.33 16.29 -36.75
C VAL A 287 25.20 17.43 -37.29
N PRO A 288 26.53 17.25 -37.41
CA PRO A 288 27.38 18.27 -38.02
C PRO A 288 26.92 18.52 -39.45
N ASN A 289 26.84 19.80 -39.83
CA ASN A 289 26.60 20.24 -41.20
C ASN A 289 27.76 19.75 -42.11
N LYS A 290 27.73 18.49 -42.52
CA LYS A 290 28.59 17.94 -43.59
C LYS A 290 27.93 18.25 -44.93
N GLU A 291 27.85 19.54 -45.24
CA GLU A 291 27.70 19.98 -46.61
C GLU A 291 28.25 21.40 -46.69
N ILE A 292 29.45 21.51 -47.25
CA ILE A 292 30.07 22.63 -47.99
C ILE A 292 31.59 22.43 -47.86
N ARG A 293 32.17 21.69 -48.81
CA ARG A 293 33.46 21.95 -49.49
C ARG A 293 33.92 20.71 -50.28
N GLU A 294 33.28 20.48 -51.42
CA GLU A 294 33.94 19.91 -52.60
C GLU A 294 33.50 20.74 -53.81
N LYS A 295 34.14 21.90 -53.95
CA LYS A 295 34.39 22.58 -55.22
C LYS A 295 35.77 23.21 -55.10
N LEU A 296 36.79 22.39 -55.31
CA LEU A 296 38.11 22.77 -55.79
C LEU A 296 38.38 21.91 -57.02
#